data_AF-B8KHF8-F1
#
_entry.id   AF-B8KHF8-F1
#
_cell.length_a   1.000
_cell.length_b   1.000
_cell.length_c   1.000
_cell.angle_alpha   90.00
_cell.angle_beta   90.00
_cell.angle_gamma   90.00
#
_symmetry.space_group_name_H-M   'P 1'
#
loop_
_entity.id
_entity.type
_entity.pdbx_description
1 polymer ?
#
loop_
_entity_poly.entity_id
_entity_poly.type
_entity_poly.pdbx_seq_one_letter_code
_entity_poly.pdbx_strand_id
1 'polypeptide(L)'
;MLEDDVTQTRRAAAKQAASAAQTAIGALLDIVEDPDTPASPRVNAARALLQTAGLIGTGSEEVRRPERMRTIGEMTKEEIQERMETLRRRIEKGPAAVE
;
A
#
# COMPACT_ATOMS: atom_id res chain seq x y z
N MET A 1 -6.06 -17.80 35.04
CA MET A 1 -7.26 -17.89 34.16
C MET A 1 -7.65 -16.57 33.47
N LEU A 2 -7.02 -15.43 33.75
CA LEU A 2 -7.35 -14.14 33.10
C LEU A 2 -6.57 -13.85 31.81
N GLU A 3 -5.42 -14.50 31.59
CA GLU A 3 -4.53 -14.21 30.46
C GLU A 3 -4.98 -14.87 29.13
N ASP A 4 -5.64 -16.02 29.21
CA ASP A 4 -6.20 -16.71 28.05
C ASP A 4 -7.35 -15.92 27.40
N ASP A 5 -8.16 -15.26 28.22
CA ASP A 5 -9.37 -14.55 27.79
C ASP A 5 -9.03 -13.25 27.03
N VAL A 6 -8.00 -12.53 27.48
CA VAL A 6 -7.47 -11.34 26.79
C VAL A 6 -6.83 -11.72 25.45
N THR A 7 -6.12 -12.84 25.42
CA THR A 7 -5.46 -13.33 24.20
C THR A 7 -6.49 -13.80 23.18
N GLN A 8 -7.55 -14.48 23.63
CA GLN A 8 -8.67 -14.91 22.79
C GLN A 8 -9.47 -13.72 22.25
N THR A 9 -9.73 -12.71 23.08
CA THR A 9 -10.41 -11.47 22.68
C THR A 9 -9.63 -10.70 21.62
N ARG A 10 -8.30 -10.56 21.77
CA ARG A 10 -7.44 -9.93 20.76
C ARG A 10 -7.43 -10.70 19.44
N ARG A 11 -7.43 -12.03 19.50
CA ARG A 11 -7.45 -12.90 18.31
C ARG A 11 -8.78 -12.78 17.55
N ALA A 12 -9.89 -12.70 18.27
CA ALA A 12 -11.21 -12.47 17.69
C ALA A 12 -11.30 -11.08 17.03
N ALA A 13 -10.81 -10.04 17.70
CA ALA A 13 -10.75 -8.69 17.15
C ALA A 13 -9.88 -8.61 15.88
N ALA A 14 -8.71 -9.27 15.87
CA ALA A 14 -7.84 -9.33 14.70
C ALA A 14 -8.51 -10.05 13.51
N LYS A 15 -9.25 -11.14 13.78
CA LYS A 15 -10.02 -11.86 12.75
C LYS A 15 -11.14 -11.00 12.17
N GLN A 16 -11.85 -10.26 13.01
CA GLN A 16 -12.91 -9.35 12.58
C GLN A 16 -12.35 -8.17 11.76
N ALA A 17 -11.22 -7.61 12.19
CA ALA A 17 -10.50 -6.57 11.45
C ALA A 17 -10.03 -7.07 10.08
N ALA A 18 -9.50 -8.29 9.98
CA ALA A 18 -9.10 -8.89 8.72
C ALA A 18 -10.28 -9.09 7.76
N SER A 19 -11.43 -9.55 8.28
CA SER A 19 -12.66 -9.71 7.48
C SER A 19 -13.21 -8.36 6.98
N ALA A 20 -13.18 -7.33 7.83
CA ALA A 20 -13.60 -5.98 7.46
C ALA A 20 -12.66 -5.38 6.40
N ALA A 21 -11.35 -5.60 6.53
CA ALA A 21 -10.36 -5.15 5.57
C ALA A 21 -10.57 -5.81 4.19
N GLN A 22 -10.85 -7.11 4.14
CA GLN A 22 -11.17 -7.80 2.88
C GLN A 22 -12.41 -7.23 2.21
N THR A 23 -13.45 -6.94 2.99
CA THR A 23 -14.69 -6.33 2.47
C THR A 23 -14.43 -4.93 1.92
N ALA A 24 -13.63 -4.13 2.63
CA ALA A 24 -13.26 -2.79 2.17
C ALA A 24 -12.42 -2.82 0.89
N ILE A 25 -11.47 -3.75 0.78
CA ILE A 25 -10.67 -3.94 -0.44
C ILE A 25 -11.58 -4.31 -1.62
N GLY A 26 -12.55 -5.21 -1.43
CA GLY A 26 -13.52 -5.57 -2.46
C GLY A 26 -14.32 -4.35 -2.95
N ALA A 27 -14.89 -3.57 -2.03
CA ALA A 27 -15.64 -2.37 -2.38
C ALA A 27 -14.80 -1.31 -3.12
N LEU A 28 -13.51 -1.17 -2.76
CA LEU A 28 -12.60 -0.26 -3.47
C LEU A 28 -12.29 -0.75 -4.89
N LEU A 29 -12.18 -2.07 -5.11
CA LEU A 29 -12.01 -2.65 -6.44
C LEU A 29 -13.25 -2.42 -7.30
N ASP A 30 -14.44 -2.66 -6.75
CA ASP A 30 -15.72 -2.41 -7.45
C ASP A 30 -15.81 -0.95 -7.92
N ILE A 31 -15.42 0.00 -7.07
CA ILE A 31 -15.37 1.45 -7.41
C ILE A 31 -14.36 1.75 -8.53
N VAL A 32 -13.21 1.07 -8.56
CA VAL A 32 -12.17 1.30 -9.58
C VAL A 32 -12.59 0.71 -10.93
N GLU A 33 -13.23 -0.46 -10.92
CA GLU A 33 -13.64 -1.20 -12.12
C GLU A 33 -14.93 -0.65 -12.74
N ASP A 34 -15.76 0.05 -11.96
CA ASP A 34 -16.98 0.69 -12.45
C ASP A 34 -16.68 1.86 -13.42
N PRO A 35 -17.06 1.76 -14.70
CA PRO A 35 -16.89 2.83 -15.67
C PRO A 35 -17.84 4.01 -15.45
N ASP A 36 -18.97 3.81 -14.76
CA ASP A 36 -19.97 4.84 -14.50
C ASP A 36 -19.66 5.67 -13.25
N THR A 37 -18.75 5.20 -12.40
CA THR A 37 -18.28 5.94 -11.24
C THR A 37 -17.46 7.17 -11.67
N PRO A 38 -17.73 8.37 -11.10
CA PRO A 38 -16.96 9.57 -11.42
C PRO A 38 -15.46 9.42 -11.15
N ALA A 39 -14.63 10.08 -11.96
CA ALA A 39 -13.18 9.91 -11.93
C ALA A 39 -12.55 10.10 -10.54
N SER A 40 -13.02 11.08 -9.76
CA SER A 40 -12.45 11.40 -8.43
C SER A 40 -12.58 10.24 -7.42
N PRO A 41 -13.77 9.65 -7.17
CA PRO A 41 -13.92 8.41 -6.39
C PRO A 41 -13.02 7.27 -6.87
N ARG A 42 -12.93 7.02 -8.18
CA ARG A 42 -12.07 5.94 -8.71
C ARG A 42 -10.59 6.17 -8.41
N VAL A 43 -10.11 7.40 -8.60
CA VAL A 43 -8.72 7.77 -8.29
C VAL A 43 -8.43 7.62 -6.80
N ASN A 44 -9.36 8.04 -5.94
CA ASN A 44 -9.22 7.88 -4.49
C ASN A 44 -9.20 6.41 -4.08
N ALA A 45 -10.07 5.59 -4.68
CA ALA A 45 -10.11 4.16 -4.41
C ALA A 45 -8.83 3.44 -4.87
N ALA A 46 -8.35 3.74 -6.08
CA ALA A 46 -7.07 3.26 -6.57
C ALA A 46 -5.91 3.67 -5.65
N ARG A 47 -5.89 4.92 -5.16
CA ARG A 47 -4.87 5.40 -4.22
C ARG A 47 -4.91 4.62 -2.90
N ALA A 48 -6.09 4.37 -2.35
CA ALA A 48 -6.25 3.59 -1.12
C ALA A 48 -5.77 2.14 -1.28
N LEU A 49 -6.02 1.52 -2.44
CA LEU A 49 -5.51 0.19 -2.76
C LEU A 49 -3.98 0.17 -2.84
N LEU A 50 -3.37 1.15 -3.52
CA LEU A 50 -1.91 1.27 -3.62
C LEU A 50 -1.24 1.54 -2.25
N GLN A 51 -1.89 2.32 -1.39
CA GLN A 51 -1.44 2.54 -0.01
C GLN A 51 -1.50 1.24 0.81
N THR A 52 -2.60 0.50 0.69
CA THR A 52 -2.78 -0.79 1.37
C THR A 52 -1.75 -1.83 0.92
N ALA A 53 -1.37 -1.79 -0.36
CA ALA A 53 -0.31 -2.64 -0.92
C ALA A 53 1.11 -2.16 -0.58
N GLY A 54 1.27 -1.01 0.10
CA GLY A 54 2.58 -0.44 0.43
C GLY A 54 3.35 0.10 -0.77
N LEU A 55 2.69 0.30 -1.93
CA LEU A 55 3.31 0.79 -3.16
C LEU A 55 3.51 2.31 -3.15
N ILE A 56 2.69 3.02 -2.38
CA ILE A 56 2.81 4.46 -2.16
C ILE A 56 2.64 4.78 -0.68
N GLY A 57 3.29 5.86 -0.23
CA GLY A 57 3.17 6.32 1.14
C GLY A 57 1.74 6.80 1.47
N THR A 58 1.37 6.71 2.75
CA THR A 58 0.11 7.27 3.28
C THR A 58 0.23 8.78 3.50
N GLY A 59 0.86 9.54 2.60
CA GLY A 59 1.01 11.01 2.69
C GLY A 59 1.81 11.56 3.89
N SER A 60 1.92 10.85 5.02
CA SER A 60 2.63 11.29 6.22
C SER A 60 4.14 11.04 6.16
N GLU A 61 4.61 10.13 5.32
CA GLU A 61 6.03 10.02 4.96
C GLU A 61 6.40 10.85 3.73
N GLU A 62 5.44 11.08 2.83
CA GLU A 62 5.64 11.87 1.61
C GLU A 62 5.93 13.35 1.92
N VAL A 63 5.35 13.86 3.03
CA VAL A 63 5.58 15.23 3.53
C VAL A 63 6.84 15.34 4.42
N ARG A 64 7.40 14.22 4.92
CA ARG A 64 8.57 14.23 5.82
C ARG A 64 9.92 14.09 5.12
N ARG A 65 9.97 13.91 3.80
CA ARG A 65 11.21 14.03 3.02
C ARG A 65 11.03 14.86 1.75
N PRO A 66 10.76 16.18 1.87
CA PRO A 66 10.73 17.06 0.71
C PRO A 66 12.10 17.25 0.05
N GLU A 67 13.21 16.82 0.67
CA GLU A 67 14.53 17.24 0.19
C GLU A 67 15.19 16.34 -0.86
N ARG A 68 14.78 15.08 -1.11
CA ARG A 68 15.57 14.20 -2.01
C ARG A 68 14.84 13.10 -2.77
N MET A 69 13.62 13.29 -3.24
CA MET A 69 13.07 12.38 -4.25
C MET A 69 12.31 13.18 -5.31
N ARG A 70 12.96 13.44 -6.44
CA ARG A 70 12.29 13.83 -7.69
C ARG A 70 11.15 12.85 -7.93
N THR A 71 9.96 13.37 -8.18
CA THR A 71 8.79 12.55 -8.47
C THR A 71 8.99 11.83 -9.80
N ILE A 72 8.32 10.69 -10.01
CA ILE A 72 8.45 9.90 -11.26
C ILE A 72 8.14 10.77 -12.51
N GLY A 73 7.27 11.78 -12.38
CA GLY A 73 6.95 12.72 -13.45
C GLY A 73 8.08 13.71 -13.80
N GLU A 74 9.10 13.81 -12.96
CA GLU A 74 10.28 14.67 -13.16
C GLU A 74 11.52 13.86 -13.56
N MET A 75 11.39 12.53 -13.68
CA MET A 75 12.48 11.63 -14.05
C MET A 75 12.46 11.33 -15.55
N THR A 76 13.64 11.23 -16.17
CA THR A 76 13.73 10.75 -17.55
C THR A 76 13.42 9.26 -17.65
N LYS A 77 13.14 8.77 -18.86
CA LYS A 77 12.83 7.35 -19.08
C LYS A 77 13.95 6.43 -18.60
N GLU A 78 15.19 6.88 -18.76
CA GLU A 78 16.40 6.16 -18.38
C GLU A 78 16.52 6.06 -16.85
N GLU A 79 16.25 7.14 -16.13
CA GLU A 79 16.26 7.17 -14.66
C GLU A 79 15.17 6.27 -14.06
N ILE A 80 14.00 6.19 -14.72
CA ILE A 80 12.90 5.28 -14.33
C ILE A 80 13.32 3.83 -14.54
N GLN A 81 13.96 3.51 -15.68
CA GLN A 81 14.45 2.16 -15.98
C GLN A 81 15.49 1.68 -14.97
N GLU A 82 16.46 2.51 -14.63
CA GLU A 82 17.49 2.21 -13.63
C GLU A 82 16.88 1.92 -12.24
N ARG A 83 15.86 2.69 -11.88
CA ARG A 83 15.16 2.52 -10.60
C ARG A 83 14.33 1.24 -10.56
N MET A 84 13.68 0.89 -11.67
CA MET A 84 12.96 -0.38 -11.83
C MET A 84 13.92 -1.58 -11.76
N GLU A 85 15.09 -1.49 -12.38
CA GLU A 85 16.11 -2.54 -12.31
C GLU A 85 16.65 -2.72 -10.89
N THR A 86 16.86 -1.61 -10.18
CA THR A 86 17.26 -1.62 -8.77
C THR A 86 16.20 -2.27 -7.87
N LEU A 87 14.92 -1.97 -8.09
CA LEU A 87 13.81 -2.60 -7.38
C LEU A 87 13.73 -4.10 -7.68
N ARG A 88 13.91 -4.49 -8.94
CA ARG A 88 13.91 -5.89 -9.37
C ARG A 88 15.01 -6.69 -8.67
N ARG A 89 16.23 -6.14 -8.62
CA ARG A 89 17.36 -6.74 -7.89
C ARG A 89 17.10 -6.87 -6.38
N ARG A 90 16.37 -5.93 -5.77
CA ARG A 90 16.01 -6.00 -4.34
C ARG A 90 14.96 -7.06 -4.04
N ILE A 91 13.99 -7.23 -4.95
CA ILE A 91 12.97 -8.28 -4.85
C ILE A 91 13.61 -9.67 -5.03
N GLU A 92 14.53 -9.81 -5.99
CA GLU A 92 15.25 -11.07 -6.24
C GLU A 92 16.20 -11.47 -5.09
N LYS A 93 16.80 -10.50 -4.39
CA LYS A 93 17.71 -10.78 -3.26
C LYS A 93 17.00 -11.09 -1.93
N GLY A 94 15.68 -10.82 -1.84
CA GLY A 94 14.91 -10.98 -0.61
C GLY A 94 15.35 -10.01 0.52
N PRO A 95 14.54 -9.88 1.60
CA PRO A 95 14.80 -8.94 2.70
C PRO A 95 16.00 -9.30 3.61
N ALA A 96 16.84 -10.27 3.24
CA ALA A 96 17.92 -10.80 4.08
C ALA A 96 19.31 -10.17 3.81
N ALA A 97 19.39 -9.04 3.12
CA ALA A 97 20.67 -8.40 2.80
C ALA A 97 20.69 -6.89 3.15
N VAL A 98 20.19 -6.55 4.34
CA VAL A 98 20.47 -5.27 4.99
C VAL A 98 20.79 -5.57 6.46
N GLU A 99 22.01 -6.08 6.69
CA GLU A 99 22.78 -5.78 7.90
C GLU A 99 23.75 -4.63 7.59
#